data_AF-A0A9E5V2F9-F1
#
_entry.id   AF-A0A9E5V2F9-F1
#
_cell.length_a   1.000
_cell.length_b   1.000
_cell.length_c   1.000
_cell.angle_alpha   90.00
_cell.angle_beta   90.00
_cell.angle_gamma   90.00
#
_symmetry.space_group_name_H-M   'P 1'
#
loop_
_entity.id
_entity.type
_entity.pdbx_description
1 polymer ?
#
loop_
_entity_poly.entity_id
_entity_poly.type
_entity_poly.pdbx_seq_one_letter_code
_entity_poly.pdbx_strand_id
1 'polypeptide(L)' 'MNQPISTKTRMITATAELLQVQGYHATGLNQITQESNTPKGSLYFHFPGGKEELAIAAIEAAGAEESQKSKQY' A
#
# COMPACT_ATOMS: atom_id res chain seq x y z
N MET A 1 -19.17 -6.49 12.67
CA MET A 1 -19.19 -5.11 12.13
C MET A 1 -17.98 -4.96 11.24
N ASN A 2 -18.15 -4.83 9.93
CA ASN A 2 -17.03 -4.67 9.00
C ASN A 2 -16.60 -3.19 9.04
N GLN A 3 -15.49 -2.88 9.71
CA GLN A 3 -14.98 -1.51 9.77
C GLN A 3 -14.52 -1.07 8.36
N PRO A 4 -14.81 0.17 7.93
CA PRO A 4 -14.34 0.66 6.65
C PRO A 4 -12.80 0.67 6.63
N ILE A 5 -12.21 0.11 5.58
CA ILE A 5 -10.76 0.07 5.39
C ILE A 5 -10.22 1.49 5.36
N SER A 6 -9.23 1.79 6.20
CA SER A 6 -8.68 3.15 6.31
C SER A 6 -8.02 3.62 5.00
N THR A 7 -8.00 4.92 4.75
CA THR A 7 -7.28 5.54 3.61
C THR A 7 -5.83 5.05 3.55
N LYS A 8 -5.14 5.00 4.69
CA LYS A 8 -3.78 4.49 4.83
C LYS A 8 -3.67 3.04 4.33
N THR A 9 -4.56 2.16 4.81
CA THR A 9 -4.58 0.75 4.41
C THR A 9 -4.82 0.60 2.92
N ARG A 10 -5.75 1.36 2.32
CA ARG A 10 -6.02 1.31 0.88
C ARG A 10 -4.80 1.69 0.03
N MET A 11 -4.02 2.69 0.46
CA MET A 11 -2.76 3.05 -0.21
C MET A 11 -1.71 1.96 -0.09
N ILE A 12 -1.58 1.34 1.09
CA ILE A 12 -0.62 0.25 1.33
C ILE A 12 -0.96 -0.96 0.46
N THR A 13 -2.23 -1.40 0.47
CA THR A 13 -2.68 -2.56 -0.31
C THR A 13 -2.47 -2.35 -1.81
N ALA A 14 -2.93 -1.22 -2.36
CA ALA A 14 -2.75 -0.92 -3.78
C ALA A 14 -1.26 -0.83 -4.16
N THR A 15 -0.41 -0.27 -3.28
CA THR A 15 1.03 -0.21 -3.53
C THR A 15 1.65 -1.61 -3.51
N ALA A 16 1.29 -2.47 -2.56
CA ALA A 16 1.78 -3.84 -2.50
C ALA A 16 1.46 -4.62 -3.78
N GLU A 17 0.22 -4.52 -4.26
CA GLU A 17 -0.23 -5.13 -5.52
C GLU A 17 0.59 -4.63 -6.73
N LEU A 18 0.76 -3.31 -6.85
CA LEU A 18 1.56 -2.73 -7.93
C LEU A 18 3.04 -3.15 -7.85
N LEU A 19 3.63 -3.17 -6.66
CA LEU A 19 5.01 -3.63 -6.47
C LEU A 19 5.18 -5.09 -6.87
N GLN A 20 4.21 -5.94 -6.53
CA GLN A 20 4.23 -7.36 -6.89
C GLN A 20 4.15 -7.58 -8.41
N VAL A 21 3.36 -6.76 -9.12
CA VAL A 21 3.12 -6.92 -10.57
C VAL A 21 4.24 -6.32 -11.42
N GLN A 22 4.69 -5.11 -11.08
CA GLN A 22 5.55 -4.29 -11.96
C GLN A 22 6.80 -3.73 -11.27
N GLY A 23 6.95 -3.93 -9.96
CA GLY A 23 8.09 -3.44 -9.19
C GLY A 23 8.07 -1.94 -8.87
N TYR A 24 9.05 -1.51 -8.08
CA TYR A 24 9.11 -0.15 -7.51
C TYR A 24 9.31 0.96 -8.55
N HIS A 25 10.18 0.75 -9.53
CA HIS A 25 10.51 1.78 -10.51
C HIS A 25 9.37 2.05 -11.50
N ALA A 26 8.58 1.03 -11.86
CA ALA A 26 7.40 1.18 -12.71
C ALA A 26 6.18 1.73 -11.96
N THR A 27 6.19 1.67 -10.63
CA THR A 27 5.10 2.18 -9.79
C THR A 27 5.31 3.67 -9.51
N GLY A 28 4.32 4.49 -9.83
CA GLY A 28 4.32 5.94 -9.63
C GLY A 28 3.23 6.41 -8.66
N LEU A 29 3.43 7.57 -8.02
CA LEU A 29 2.48 8.13 -7.04
C LEU A 29 1.08 8.37 -7.63
N ASN A 30 0.98 8.79 -8.90
CA ASN A 30 -0.31 9.01 -9.53
C ASN A 30 -1.09 7.69 -9.72
N GLN A 31 -0.41 6.62 -10.14
CA GLN A 31 -1.00 5.29 -10.28
C GLN A 31 -1.47 4.78 -8.92
N ILE A 32 -0.63 4.91 -7.89
CA ILE A 32 -1.00 4.57 -6.51
C ILE A 32 -2.26 5.32 -6.08
N THR A 33 -2.33 6.65 -6.27
CA THR A 33 -3.52 7.43 -5.88
C THR A 33 -4.77 7.01 -6.64
N GLN A 34 -4.62 6.60 -7.91
CA GLN A 34 -5.72 6.11 -8.73
C GLN A 34 -6.20 4.74 -8.25
N GLU A 35 -5.33 3.74 -8.15
CA GLU A 35 -5.70 2.38 -7.75
C GLU A 35 -6.22 2.34 -6.30
N SER A 36 -5.57 3.09 -5.40
CA SER A 36 -6.05 3.23 -4.03
C SER A 36 -7.28 4.13 -3.90
N ASN A 37 -7.82 4.70 -4.98
CA ASN A 37 -8.82 5.79 -5.00
C ASN A 37 -8.65 6.76 -3.82
N THR A 38 -7.47 7.36 -3.71
CA THR A 38 -7.15 8.34 -2.68
C THR A 38 -6.68 9.65 -3.32
N PRO A 39 -7.03 10.82 -2.75
CA PRO A 39 -6.47 12.08 -3.22
C PRO A 39 -4.96 12.15 -2.93
N LYS A 40 -4.21 12.77 -3.85
CA LYS A 40 -2.77 13.02 -3.68
C LYS A 40 -2.43 13.77 -2.38
N GLY A 41 -3.30 14.67 -1.93
CA GLY A 41 -3.14 15.37 -0.65
C GLY A 41 -3.20 14.43 0.56
N SER A 42 -4.08 13.43 0.53
CA SER A 42 -4.18 12.41 1.59
C SER A 42 -2.96 11.50 1.60
N LEU A 43 -2.36 11.23 0.43
CA LEU A 43 -1.11 10.47 0.36
C LEU A 43 0.00 11.18 1.14
N TYR A 44 0.26 12.46 0.85
CA TYR A 44 1.30 13.21 1.58
C TYR A 44 0.97 13.46 3.05
N PHE A 45 -0.31 13.47 3.43
CA PHE A 45 -0.71 13.52 4.83
C PHE A 45 -0.35 12.23 5.59
N HIS A 46 -0.55 11.07 4.97
CA HIS A 46 -0.29 9.77 5.60
C HIS A 46 1.14 9.26 5.43
N PHE A 47 1.79 9.67 4.34
CA PHE A 47 3.13 9.27 3.90
C PHE A 47 3.90 10.52 3.44
N PRO A 48 4.36 11.38 4.36
CA PRO A 48 5.08 12.61 4.02
C PRO A 48 6.39 12.34 3.25
N GLY A 49 7.01 11.18 3.42
CA GLY A 49 8.14 10.69 2.63
C GLY A 49 7.76 10.18 1.24
N GLY A 50 6.47 10.19 0.89
CA GLY A 50 5.97 9.91 -0.44
C GLY A 50 6.13 8.45 -0.85
N LYS A 51 6.65 8.23 -2.08
CA LYS A 51 6.63 6.92 -2.73
C LYS A 51 7.47 5.88 -2.00
N GLU A 52 8.63 6.29 -1.52
CA GLU A 52 9.58 5.41 -0.84
C GLU A 52 9.01 4.91 0.48
N GLU A 53 8.52 5.83 1.32
CA GLU A 53 7.87 5.50 2.59
C GLU A 53 6.68 4.55 2.39
N LEU A 54 5.86 4.82 1.36
CA LEU A 54 4.72 3.98 1.05
C LEU A 54 5.13 2.59 0.54
N ALA A 55 6.20 2.49 -0.24
CA ALA A 55 6.72 1.22 -0.72
C ALA A 55 7.28 0.37 0.43
N ILE A 56 7.98 0.98 1.38
CA ILE A 56 8.46 0.30 2.59
C ILE A 56 7.27 -0.27 3.37
N ALA A 57 6.26 0.56 3.65
CA ALA A 57 5.07 0.12 4.37
C ALA A 57 4.32 -1.01 3.66
N ALA A 58 4.28 -1.00 2.32
CA ALA A 58 3.69 -2.05 1.51
C ALA A 58 4.46 -3.38 1.61
N ILE A 59 5.79 -3.33 1.57
CA ILE A 59 6.65 -4.50 1.72
C ILE A 59 6.52 -5.10 3.12
N GLU A 60 6.52 -4.26 4.15
CA GLU A 60 6.32 -4.68 5.54
C GLU A 60 4.96 -5.35 5.74
N ALA A 61 3.89 -4.78 5.15
CA ALA A 61 2.55 -5.36 5.21
C ALA A 61 2.48 -6.72 4.51
N ALA A 62 3.07 -6.87 3.32
CA ALA A 62 3.11 -8.14 2.60
C ALA A 62 3.84 -9.24 3.39
N GLY A 63 4.98 -8.91 4.01
CA GLY A 63 5.73 -9.86 4.85
C GLY A 63 4.98 -10.26 6.14
N ALA A 64 4.18 -9.36 6.70
CA ALA A 64 3.33 -9.65 7.85
C ALA A 64 2.16 -10.58 7.50
N GLU A 65 1.54 -10.41 6.33
CA GLU A 65 0.42 -11.26 5.86
C GLU A 65 0.87 -12.71 5.58
N GLU A 66 2.06 -12.91 5.01
CA GLU A 66 2.61 -14.26 4.78
C GLU A 66 2.85 -15.01 6.09
N SER A 67 3.34 -14.30 7.11
CA SER A 67 3.55 -14.84 8.46
C SER A 67 2.25 -15.26 9.15
N GLN A 68 1.12 -14.70 8.75
CA GLN A 68 -0.22 -15.06 9.25
C GLN A 68 -0.84 -16.22 8.47
N LYS A 69 -0.62 -16.32 7.15
CA LYS A 69 -1.10 -17.45 6.32
C LYS A 69 -0.46 -18.78 6.71
N SER A 70 0.80 -18.78 7.15
CA SER A 70 1.51 -20.00 7.57
C SER A 70 1.00 -20.61 8.88
N LYS A 71 0.15 -19.92 9.65
CA LYS A 71 -0.48 -20.44 10.89
C LYS A 71 -1.88 -21.02 10.67
N GLN A 72 -2.37 -21.00 9.43
CA GLN A 72 -3.71 -21.48 9.07
C GLN A 72 -3.69 -22.85 8.36
N TYR A 73 -2.52 -23.50 8.32
CA TYR A 73 -2.33 -24.88 7.85
C TYR A 73 -1.66 -25.71 8.94
#